data_AF-A0A964P1B2-F1
#
_entry.id   AF-A0A964P1B2-F1
#
_cell.length_a   1.000
_cell.length_b   1.000
_cell.length_c   1.000
_cell.angle_alpha   90.00
_cell.angle_beta   90.00
_cell.angle_gamma   90.00
#
_symmetry.space_group_name_H-M   'P 1'
#
loop_
_entity.id
_entity.type
_entity.pdbx_description
1 polymer ?
#
loop_
_entity_poly.entity_id
_entity_poly.type
_entity_poly.pdbx_seq_one_letter_code
_entity_poly.pdbx_strand_id
1 'polypeptide(L)'
;MEQALYVTALTLGMRQGEILGLQWRDLDLDLGMVAIRRTLVRLNGAVTFPEPKTERSRRVLWLPKMTVSALRAHHARQLMERLIAGSLWQDTGLVFTTETGEPLRDTSVTKAFQRVLLTAGLRHQRFHDLRHAAASFLLAQGFEMRQIMGILGHSSIALTANLYTHLMPAVKQEASARMDAMLSGV
;
A
#
# COMPACT_ATOMS: atom_id res chain seq x y z
N MET A 1 -9.79 3.21 12.88
CA MET A 1 -9.82 2.83 11.45
C MET A 1 -8.52 3.19 10.72
N GLU A 2 -8.06 4.44 10.85
CA GLU A 2 -7.09 5.06 9.96
C GLU A 2 -5.67 4.44 9.97
N GLN A 3 -5.17 3.98 11.13
CA GLN A 3 -3.80 3.46 11.26
C GLN A 3 -3.53 2.26 10.33
N ALA A 4 -4.39 1.24 10.34
CA ALA A 4 -4.16 0.03 9.55
C ALA A 4 -4.18 0.31 8.04
N LEU A 5 -5.00 1.26 7.60
CA LEU A 5 -5.06 1.69 6.20
C LEU A 5 -3.72 2.32 5.77
N TYR A 6 -3.19 3.26 6.56
CA TYR A 6 -1.92 3.91 6.24
C TYR A 6 -0.71 2.99 6.39
N VAL A 7 -0.68 2.12 7.40
CA VAL A 7 0.37 1.10 7.56
C VAL A 7 0.37 0.16 6.35
N THR A 8 -0.79 -0.32 5.93
CA THR A 8 -0.92 -1.17 4.73
C THR A 8 -0.43 -0.43 3.47
N ALA A 9 -0.84 0.83 3.29
CA ALA A 9 -0.40 1.66 2.16
C ALA A 9 1.11 1.87 2.13
N LEU A 10 1.71 2.21 3.28
CA LEU A 10 3.12 2.56 3.40
C LEU A 10 4.04 1.33 3.32
N THR A 11 3.63 0.21 3.91
CA THR A 11 4.48 -1.00 3.98
C THR A 11 4.41 -1.84 2.72
N LEU A 12 3.26 -1.84 2.02
CA LEU A 12 3.05 -2.65 0.81
C LEU A 12 3.09 -1.82 -0.47
N GLY A 13 3.09 -0.49 -0.35
CA GLY A 13 3.07 0.45 -1.47
C GLY A 13 1.85 0.26 -2.39
N MET A 14 0.73 -0.20 -1.86
CA MET A 14 -0.49 -0.46 -2.64
C MET A 14 -1.12 0.85 -3.14
N ARG A 15 -1.77 0.79 -4.31
CA ARG A 15 -2.56 1.93 -4.82
C ARG A 15 -3.80 2.08 -3.94
N GLN A 16 -4.29 3.31 -3.78
CA GLN A 16 -5.48 3.60 -2.96
C GLN A 16 -6.68 2.72 -3.35
N GLY A 17 -6.96 2.60 -4.65
CA GLY A 17 -8.05 1.74 -5.13
C GLY A 17 -7.84 0.25 -4.83
N GLU A 18 -6.59 -0.25 -4.83
CA GLU A 18 -6.30 -1.64 -4.45
C GLU A 18 -6.64 -1.86 -2.97
N ILE A 19 -6.20 -0.93 -2.10
CA ILE A 19 -6.48 -0.98 -0.65
C ILE A 19 -7.98 -0.93 -0.38
N LEU A 20 -8.68 -0.01 -1.04
CA LEU A 20 -10.13 0.15 -0.89
C LEU A 20 -10.93 -1.02 -1.50
N GLY A 21 -10.31 -1.83 -2.35
CA GLY A 21 -10.90 -3.04 -2.91
C GLY A 21 -10.57 -4.32 -2.14
N LEU A 22 -9.70 -4.27 -1.13
CA LEU A 22 -9.32 -5.45 -0.35
C LEU A 22 -10.51 -6.00 0.41
N GLN A 23 -10.68 -7.32 0.34
CA GLN A 23 -11.63 -8.08 1.15
C GLN A 23 -10.89 -9.02 2.10
N TRP A 24 -11.48 -9.36 3.25
CA TRP A 24 -10.84 -10.24 4.24
C TRP A 24 -10.41 -11.59 3.65
N ARG A 25 -11.17 -12.14 2.70
CA ARG A 25 -10.82 -13.37 1.97
C ARG A 25 -9.55 -13.28 1.11
N ASP A 26 -9.04 -12.08 0.87
CA ASP A 26 -7.80 -11.86 0.13
C ASP A 26 -6.57 -11.94 1.05
N LEU A 27 -6.77 -11.95 2.37
CA LEU A 27 -5.71 -11.94 3.38
C LEU A 27 -5.62 -13.28 4.08
N ASP A 28 -4.39 -13.76 4.19
CA ASP A 28 -4.04 -14.81 5.13
C ASP A 28 -3.11 -14.19 6.17
N LEU A 29 -3.67 -13.82 7.33
CA LEU A 29 -2.92 -13.15 8.39
C LEU A 29 -2.06 -14.11 9.21
N ASP A 30 -2.27 -15.41 9.09
CA ASP A 30 -1.48 -16.44 9.76
C ASP A 30 -0.22 -16.76 8.95
N LEU A 31 -0.37 -16.91 7.62
CA LEU A 31 0.76 -16.99 6.69
C LEU A 31 1.43 -15.62 6.44
N GLY A 32 0.74 -14.53 6.73
CA GLY A 32 1.26 -13.18 6.55
C GLY A 32 1.34 -12.78 5.08
N MET A 33 0.29 -13.03 4.31
CA MET A 33 0.22 -12.66 2.89
C MET A 33 -1.11 -12.01 2.50
N VAL A 34 -1.09 -11.22 1.43
CA VAL A 34 -2.28 -10.63 0.80
C VAL A 34 -2.23 -10.82 -0.71
N ALA A 35 -3.36 -11.25 -1.29
CA ALA A 35 -3.55 -11.36 -2.73
C ALA A 35 -4.31 -10.14 -3.26
N ILE A 36 -3.68 -9.34 -4.11
CA ILE A 36 -4.33 -8.16 -4.71
C ILE A 36 -5.17 -8.63 -5.90
N ARG A 37 -6.49 -8.71 -5.71
CA ARG A 37 -7.41 -9.31 -6.70
C ARG A 37 -8.34 -8.34 -7.40
N ARG A 38 -8.48 -7.11 -6.89
CA ARG A 38 -9.44 -6.12 -7.39
C ARG A 38 -9.00 -4.72 -6.99
N THR A 39 -9.58 -3.73 -7.67
CA THR A 39 -9.42 -2.31 -7.34
C THR A 39 -10.82 -1.72 -7.20
N LEU A 40 -11.09 -0.94 -6.16
CA LEU A 40 -12.32 -0.18 -6.07
C LEU A 40 -12.28 0.95 -7.09
N VAL A 41 -13.27 0.99 -7.99
CA VAL A 41 -13.44 2.07 -8.97
C VAL A 41 -14.85 2.63 -8.85
N ARG A 42 -14.97 3.95 -8.81
CA ARG A 42 -16.25 4.65 -8.85
C ARG A 42 -16.46 5.22 -10.24
N LEU A 43 -17.46 4.74 -10.96
CA LEU A 43 -17.85 5.23 -12.29
C LEU A 43 -19.31 5.68 -12.23
N ASN A 44 -19.58 6.94 -12.58
CA ASN A 44 -20.93 7.51 -12.61
C ASN A 44 -21.74 7.29 -11.31
N GLY A 45 -21.07 7.35 -10.15
CA GLY A 45 -21.68 7.13 -8.84
C GLY A 45 -21.79 5.66 -8.40
N ALA A 46 -21.63 4.70 -9.32
CA ALA A 46 -21.63 3.28 -8.99
C ALA A 46 -20.25 2.82 -8.50
N VAL A 47 -20.24 2.03 -7.41
CA VAL A 47 -19.04 1.34 -6.93
C VAL A 47 -18.90 0.03 -7.67
N THR A 48 -17.78 -0.16 -8.33
CA THR A 48 -17.43 -1.40 -9.03
C THR A 48 -16.11 -1.93 -8.50
N PHE A 49 -15.95 -3.25 -8.55
CA PHE A 49 -14.72 -3.95 -8.19
C PHE A 49 -14.19 -4.70 -9.41
N PRO A 50 -13.77 -3.98 -10.47
CA PRO A 50 -13.19 -4.63 -11.63
C PRO A 50 -11.99 -5.47 -11.19
N GLU A 51 -11.94 -6.70 -11.70
CA GLU A 51 -10.72 -7.47 -11.63
C GLU A 51 -9.62 -6.74 -12.44
N PRO A 52 -8.36 -6.83 -12.02
CA PRO A 52 -7.29 -6.17 -12.71
C PRO A 52 -7.24 -6.61 -14.17
N LYS A 53 -7.11 -5.64 -15.08
CA LYS A 53 -7.13 -5.86 -16.53
C LYS A 53 -6.03 -6.79 -17.06
N THR A 54 -5.07 -7.20 -16.22
CA THR A 54 -3.92 -8.04 -16.58
C THR A 54 -3.52 -8.99 -15.45
N GLU A 55 -3.09 -10.20 -15.80
CA GLU A 55 -2.45 -11.20 -14.91
C GLU A 55 -1.38 -10.56 -14.00
N ARG A 56 -0.54 -9.68 -14.57
CA ARG A 56 0.55 -8.97 -13.86
C ARG A 56 0.09 -8.07 -12.71
N SER A 57 -1.17 -7.69 -12.66
CA SER A 57 -1.72 -6.84 -11.61
C SER A 57 -2.24 -7.66 -10.42
N ARG A 58 -2.52 -8.95 -10.65
CA ARG A 58 -2.76 -9.93 -9.59
C ARG A 58 -1.41 -10.34 -9.00
N ARG A 59 -1.13 -9.94 -7.77
CA ARG A 59 0.12 -10.26 -7.09
C ARG A 59 -0.13 -10.61 -5.64
N VAL A 60 0.72 -11.47 -5.10
CA VAL A 60 0.77 -11.77 -3.67
C VAL A 60 1.88 -10.94 -3.04
N LEU A 61 1.57 -10.24 -1.95
CA LEU A 61 2.55 -9.51 -1.16
C LEU A 61 2.63 -10.13 0.23
N TRP A 62 3.85 -10.21 0.76
CA TRP A 62 4.10 -10.59 2.13
C TRP A 62 3.86 -9.39 3.06
N LEU A 63 3.14 -9.64 4.15
CA LEU A 63 2.76 -8.66 5.15
C LEU A 63 3.86 -8.58 6.22
N PRO A 64 4.49 -7.41 6.42
CA PRO A 64 5.34 -7.21 7.59
C PRO A 64 4.55 -7.45 8.89
N LYS A 65 5.22 -7.92 9.94
CA LYS A 65 4.58 -8.22 11.24
C LYS A 65 3.74 -7.05 11.78
N MET A 66 4.24 -5.81 11.62
CA MET A 66 3.49 -4.61 12.03
C MET A 66 2.17 -4.45 11.27
N THR A 67 2.15 -4.80 9.99
CA THR A 67 0.97 -4.71 9.11
C THR A 67 -0.03 -5.77 9.51
N VAL A 68 0.42 -7.01 9.80
CA VAL A 68 -0.42 -8.07 10.35
C VAL A 68 -1.06 -7.63 11.66
N SER A 69 -0.28 -7.10 12.61
CA SER A 69 -0.81 -6.62 13.89
C SER A 69 -1.83 -5.50 13.72
N ALA A 70 -1.55 -4.53 12.84
CA ALA A 70 -2.48 -3.44 12.54
C ALA A 70 -3.79 -3.94 11.90
N LEU A 71 -3.71 -4.93 11.00
CA LEU A 71 -4.87 -5.53 10.36
C LEU A 71 -5.70 -6.37 11.33
N ARG A 72 -5.07 -7.12 12.25
CA ARG A 72 -5.80 -7.86 13.31
C ARG A 72 -6.55 -6.93 14.24
N ALA A 73 -5.89 -5.86 14.70
CA ALA A 73 -6.53 -4.83 15.52
C ALA A 73 -7.67 -4.13 14.74
N HIS A 74 -7.48 -3.93 13.43
CA HIS A 74 -8.53 -3.40 12.57
C HIS A 74 -9.74 -4.33 12.50
N HIS A 75 -9.53 -5.62 12.25
CA HIS A 75 -10.59 -6.61 12.15
C HIS A 75 -11.43 -6.68 13.43
N ALA A 76 -10.77 -6.73 14.60
CA ALA A 76 -11.47 -6.76 15.89
C ALA A 76 -12.37 -5.55 16.09
N ARG A 77 -11.89 -4.34 15.77
CA ARG A 77 -12.71 -3.13 15.84
C ARG A 77 -13.85 -3.13 14.82
N GLN A 78 -13.63 -3.59 13.60
CA GLN A 78 -14.68 -3.66 12.58
C GLN A 78 -15.80 -4.63 12.99
N LEU A 79 -15.46 -5.74 13.66
CA LEU A 79 -16.45 -6.64 14.26
C LEU A 79 -17.29 -5.95 15.34
N MET A 80 -16.68 -5.08 16.16
CA MET A 80 -17.42 -4.25 17.11
C MET A 80 -18.32 -3.23 16.41
N GLU A 81 -17.81 -2.55 15.38
CA GLU A 81 -18.59 -1.61 14.55
C GLU A 81 -19.81 -2.31 13.92
N ARG A 82 -19.64 -3.55 13.43
CA ARG A 82 -20.73 -4.41 12.91
C ARG A 82 -21.80 -4.69 13.97
N LEU A 83 -21.40 -5.02 15.20
CA LEU A 83 -22.35 -5.27 16.29
C LEU A 83 -23.13 -4.00 16.65
N ILE A 84 -22.46 -2.85 16.69
CA ILE A 84 -23.07 -1.54 16.98
C ILE A 84 -24.04 -1.13 15.87
N ALA A 85 -23.65 -1.29 14.61
CA ALA A 85 -24.46 -0.93 13.45
C ALA A 85 -25.70 -1.81 13.30
N GLY A 86 -25.66 -3.06 13.79
CA GLY A 86 -26.78 -3.99 13.74
C GLY A 86 -27.32 -4.18 12.32
N SER A 87 -28.61 -3.89 12.12
CA SER A 87 -29.27 -4.01 10.81
C SER A 87 -28.79 -3.01 9.76
N LEU A 88 -28.06 -1.95 10.16
CA LEU A 88 -27.48 -0.99 9.23
C LEU A 88 -26.16 -1.50 8.61
N TRP A 89 -25.61 -2.61 9.10
CA TRP A 89 -24.38 -3.17 8.59
C TRP A 89 -24.55 -3.77 7.18
N GLN A 90 -23.70 -3.35 6.25
CA GLN A 90 -23.61 -3.94 4.92
C GLN A 90 -22.47 -4.95 4.83
N ASP A 91 -22.80 -6.21 4.56
CA ASP A 91 -21.82 -7.30 4.48
C ASP A 91 -21.08 -7.32 3.14
N THR A 92 -20.20 -6.34 2.93
CA THR A 92 -19.41 -6.17 1.70
C THR A 92 -18.15 -7.06 1.67
N GLY A 93 -17.77 -7.62 2.82
CA GLY A 93 -16.52 -8.37 3.03
C GLY A 93 -15.24 -7.52 2.93
N LEU A 94 -15.37 -6.19 2.78
CA LEU A 94 -14.23 -5.28 2.63
C LEU A 94 -13.45 -5.13 3.93
N VAL A 95 -12.12 -5.01 3.80
CA VAL A 95 -11.23 -4.76 4.94
C VAL A 95 -11.42 -3.35 5.48
N PHE A 96 -11.59 -2.36 4.59
CA PHE A 96 -11.73 -0.96 4.97
C PHE A 96 -13.10 -0.42 4.56
N THR A 97 -13.97 -0.25 5.54
CA THR A 97 -15.36 0.21 5.36
C THR A 97 -15.65 1.45 6.19
N THR A 98 -16.81 2.06 5.98
CA THR A 98 -17.45 2.92 6.98
C THR A 98 -17.83 2.08 8.21
N GLU A 99 -18.29 2.76 9.27
CA GLU A 99 -18.83 2.13 10.49
C GLU A 99 -20.08 1.26 10.22
N THR A 100 -20.72 1.45 9.06
CA THR A 100 -21.89 0.68 8.58
C THR A 100 -21.53 -0.37 7.52
N GLY A 101 -20.25 -0.64 7.28
CA GLY A 101 -19.82 -1.69 6.34
C GLY A 101 -19.79 -1.27 4.86
N GLU A 102 -20.07 0.00 4.57
CA GLU A 102 -20.08 0.53 3.20
C GLU A 102 -18.65 0.77 2.67
N PRO A 103 -18.44 0.71 1.34
CA PRO A 103 -17.16 1.04 0.75
C PRO A 103 -16.77 2.50 1.01
N LEU A 104 -15.57 2.73 1.54
CA LEU A 104 -15.05 4.08 1.74
C LEU A 104 -14.96 4.87 0.42
N ARG A 105 -15.18 6.18 0.51
CA ARG A 105 -14.90 7.10 -0.61
C ARG A 105 -13.41 7.44 -0.61
N ASP A 106 -12.79 7.33 -1.78
CA ASP A 106 -11.41 7.72 -2.06
C ASP A 106 -11.12 9.17 -1.61
N THR A 107 -12.04 10.09 -1.92
CA THR A 107 -11.96 11.50 -1.50
C THR A 107 -12.00 11.66 0.02
N SER A 108 -12.81 10.87 0.74
CA SER A 108 -12.85 10.89 2.20
C SER A 108 -11.54 10.41 2.80
N VAL A 109 -10.95 9.35 2.25
CA VAL A 109 -9.63 8.85 2.67
C VAL A 109 -8.54 9.89 2.40
N THR A 110 -8.55 10.54 1.25
CA THR A 110 -7.59 11.61 0.93
C THR A 110 -7.73 12.79 1.89
N LYS A 111 -8.95 13.23 2.21
CA LYS A 111 -9.19 14.29 3.19
C LYS A 111 -8.74 13.89 4.60
N ALA A 112 -9.04 12.66 5.02
CA ALA A 112 -8.56 12.13 6.30
C ALA A 112 -7.04 12.13 6.37
N PHE A 113 -6.37 11.70 5.31
CA PHE A 113 -4.91 11.73 5.22
C PHE A 113 -4.34 13.14 5.34
N GLN A 114 -4.93 14.14 4.69
CA GLN A 114 -4.49 15.54 4.83
C GLN A 114 -4.62 16.05 6.27
N ARG A 115 -5.69 15.67 6.98
CA ARG A 115 -5.84 16.03 8.40
C ARG A 115 -4.73 15.42 9.24
N VAL A 116 -4.40 14.15 9.01
CA VAL A 116 -3.31 13.47 9.73
C VAL A 116 -1.97 14.15 9.47
N LEU A 117 -1.65 14.51 8.23
CA LEU A 117 -0.43 15.26 7.91
C LEU A 117 -0.38 16.60 8.64
N LEU A 118 -1.48 17.35 8.62
CA LEU A 118 -1.58 18.64 9.28
C LEU A 118 -1.38 18.51 10.79
N THR A 119 -2.04 17.56 11.44
CA THR A 119 -1.89 17.29 12.88
C THR A 119 -0.46 16.86 13.24
N ALA A 120 0.21 16.15 12.33
CA ALA A 120 1.61 15.75 12.50
C ALA A 120 2.63 16.85 12.16
N GLY A 121 2.19 18.04 11.74
CA GLY A 121 3.09 19.12 11.30
C GLY A 121 3.85 18.83 10.01
N LEU A 122 3.35 17.89 9.19
CA LEU A 122 3.96 17.48 7.94
C LEU A 122 3.42 18.31 6.76
N ARG A 123 4.28 18.55 5.77
CA ARG A 123 3.88 19.21 4.52
C ARG A 123 2.79 18.41 3.80
N HIS A 124 2.01 19.09 2.96
CA HIS A 124 1.04 18.46 2.10
C HIS A 124 1.69 17.36 1.24
N GLN A 125 1.15 16.15 1.29
CA GLN A 125 1.54 15.00 0.47
C GLN A 125 0.27 14.33 -0.06
N ARG A 126 0.33 13.79 -1.27
CA ARG A 126 -0.77 13.01 -1.84
C ARG A 126 -0.78 11.62 -1.20
N PHE A 127 -1.93 10.96 -1.16
CA PHE A 127 -2.01 9.58 -0.67
C PHE A 127 -1.07 8.63 -1.44
N HIS A 128 -0.93 8.84 -2.76
CA HIS A 128 0.00 8.08 -3.60
C HIS A 128 1.47 8.24 -3.18
N ASP A 129 1.84 9.29 -2.45
CA ASP A 129 3.21 9.49 -1.99
C ASP A 129 3.61 8.46 -0.92
N LEU A 130 2.67 7.78 -0.26
CA LEU A 130 2.95 6.61 0.59
C LEU A 130 3.56 5.45 -0.21
N ARG A 131 3.13 5.26 -1.46
CA ARG A 131 3.72 4.28 -2.37
C ARG A 131 5.10 4.71 -2.83
N HIS A 132 5.32 6.01 -3.03
CA HIS A 132 6.66 6.55 -3.29
C HIS A 132 7.60 6.28 -2.12
N ALA A 133 7.15 6.53 -0.88
CA ALA A 133 7.91 6.24 0.32
C ALA A 133 8.24 4.74 0.46
N ALA A 134 7.28 3.84 0.19
CA ALA A 134 7.51 2.40 0.21
C ALA A 134 8.67 1.99 -0.72
N ALA A 135 8.71 2.55 -1.93
CA ALA A 135 9.77 2.27 -2.88
C ALA A 135 11.12 2.86 -2.45
N SER A 136 11.12 4.08 -1.90
CA SER A 136 12.33 4.69 -1.34
C SER A 136 12.92 3.83 -0.22
N PHE A 137 12.07 3.28 0.65
CA PHE A 137 12.51 2.38 1.71
C PHE A 137 13.12 1.09 1.14
N LEU A 138 12.45 0.43 0.19
CA LEU A 138 12.99 -0.79 -0.44
C LEU A 138 14.34 -0.51 -1.12
N LEU A 139 14.47 0.62 -1.82
CA LEU A 139 15.71 1.00 -2.47
C LEU A 139 16.83 1.29 -1.46
N ALA A 140 16.51 1.98 -0.35
CA ALA A 140 17.46 2.21 0.74
C ALA A 140 17.90 0.92 1.45
N GLN A 141 17.11 -0.16 1.35
CA GLN A 141 17.48 -1.50 1.83
C GLN A 141 18.26 -2.32 0.78
N GLY A 142 18.65 -1.71 -0.35
CA GLY A 142 19.48 -2.34 -1.38
C GLY A 142 18.72 -3.21 -2.38
N PHE A 143 17.38 -3.13 -2.45
CA PHE A 143 16.63 -3.84 -3.47
C PHE A 143 16.84 -3.23 -4.85
N GLU A 144 17.03 -4.09 -5.84
CA GLU A 144 17.15 -3.69 -7.24
C GLU A 144 15.83 -3.17 -7.77
N MET A 145 15.89 -2.18 -8.68
CA MET A 145 14.69 -1.53 -9.22
C MET A 145 13.71 -2.53 -9.86
N ARG A 146 14.23 -3.58 -10.51
CA ARG A 146 13.39 -4.65 -11.08
C ARG A 146 12.59 -5.40 -10.00
N GLN A 147 13.19 -5.65 -8.83
CA GLN A 147 12.51 -6.28 -7.70
C GLN A 147 11.44 -5.35 -7.12
N ILE A 148 11.76 -4.07 -6.95
CA ILE A 148 10.82 -3.05 -6.46
C ILE A 148 9.61 -2.92 -7.40
N MET A 149 9.83 -2.88 -8.71
CA MET A 149 8.74 -2.85 -9.70
C MET A 149 7.87 -4.11 -9.66
N GLY A 150 8.45 -5.28 -9.38
CA GLY A 150 7.71 -6.52 -9.16
C GLY A 150 6.80 -6.46 -7.92
N ILE A 151 7.34 -5.98 -6.79
CA ILE A 151 6.62 -5.83 -5.52
C ILE A 151 5.49 -4.80 -5.65
N LEU A 152 5.78 -3.63 -6.20
CA LEU A 152 4.80 -2.55 -6.29
C LEU A 152 3.84 -2.73 -7.47
N GLY A 153 4.20 -3.52 -8.48
CA GLY A 153 3.45 -3.68 -9.72
C GLY A 153 3.83 -2.61 -10.75
N HIS A 154 4.18 -3.09 -11.95
CA HIS A 154 4.89 -2.46 -13.07
C HIS A 154 4.54 -1.03 -13.52
N SER A 155 3.47 -0.38 -13.03
CA SER A 155 3.08 0.96 -13.47
C SER A 155 3.78 2.11 -12.72
N SER A 156 4.75 1.84 -11.84
CA SER A 156 5.49 2.88 -11.12
C SER A 156 6.63 3.50 -11.94
N ILE A 157 6.50 3.58 -13.26
CA ILE A 157 7.55 4.11 -14.13
C ILE A 157 7.97 5.54 -13.72
N ALA A 158 7.02 6.37 -13.29
CA ALA A 158 7.29 7.72 -12.77
C ALA A 158 8.08 7.76 -11.44
N LEU A 159 8.01 6.68 -10.64
CA LEU A 159 8.77 6.52 -9.40
C LEU A 159 10.25 6.25 -9.70
N THR A 160 10.53 5.56 -10.81
CA THR A 160 11.88 5.23 -11.30
C THR A 160 12.70 6.48 -11.61
N ALA A 161 12.13 7.46 -12.32
CA ALA A 161 12.89 8.62 -12.79
C ALA A 161 13.34 9.56 -11.64
N ASN A 162 12.43 9.90 -10.73
CA ASN A 162 12.72 10.84 -9.64
C ASN A 162 13.65 10.25 -8.56
N LEU A 163 13.47 8.97 -8.21
CA LEU A 163 14.35 8.32 -7.22
C LEU A 163 15.75 8.04 -7.77
N TYR A 164 15.86 7.61 -9.03
CA TYR A 164 17.17 7.46 -9.66
C TYR A 164 17.92 8.80 -9.67
N THR A 165 17.26 9.89 -10.05
CA THR A 165 17.93 11.21 -10.16
C THR A 165 18.63 11.63 -8.87
N HIS A 166 18.03 11.37 -7.70
CA HIS A 166 18.65 11.70 -6.41
C HIS A 166 19.69 10.70 -5.92
N LEU A 167 19.58 9.41 -6.28
CA LEU A 167 20.44 8.34 -5.76
C LEU A 167 21.60 7.97 -6.71
N MET A 168 21.53 8.37 -7.98
CA MET A 168 22.57 8.10 -8.98
C MET A 168 23.99 8.43 -8.53
N PRO A 169 24.27 9.55 -7.83
CA PRO A 169 25.62 9.86 -7.39
C PRO A 169 26.18 8.81 -6.41
N ALA A 170 25.39 8.41 -5.41
CA ALA A 170 25.80 7.42 -4.41
C ALA A 170 25.94 6.01 -5.02
N VAL A 171 25.01 5.62 -5.90
CA VAL A 171 25.06 4.33 -6.59
C VAL A 171 26.28 4.22 -7.51
N LYS A 172 26.65 5.31 -8.20
CA LYS A 172 27.87 5.33 -9.03
C LYS A 172 29.14 5.21 -8.21
N GLN A 173 29.22 5.88 -7.06
CA GLN A 173 30.36 5.76 -6.14
C GLN A 173 30.47 4.34 -5.57
N GLU A 174 29.36 3.75 -5.13
CA GLU A 174 29.36 2.38 -4.62
C GLU A 174 29.70 1.35 -5.70
N ALA A 175 29.22 1.52 -6.93
CA ALA A 175 29.59 0.65 -8.05
C ALA A 175 31.11 0.72 -8.34
N SER A 176 31.71 1.91 -8.28
CA SER A 176 33.16 2.08 -8.40
C SER A 176 33.89 1.39 -7.26
N ALA A 177 33.48 1.61 -6.01
CA ALA A 177 34.10 1.00 -4.84
C ALA A 177 34.01 -0.54 -4.84
N ARG A 178 32.88 -1.10 -5.32
CA ARG A 178 32.73 -2.55 -5.49
C ARG A 178 33.61 -3.10 -6.60
N MET A 179 33.81 -2.38 -7.69
CA MET A 179 34.79 -2.76 -8.73
C MET A 179 36.21 -2.71 -8.20
N ASP A 180 36.58 -1.68 -7.43
CA ASP A 180 37.89 -1.61 -6.78
C ASP A 180 38.10 -2.81 -5.85
N ALA A 181 37.15 -3.12 -4.97
CA ALA A 181 37.24 -4.28 -4.09
C ALA A 181 37.36 -5.60 -4.86
N MET A 182 36.60 -5.77 -5.96
CA MET A 182 36.61 -6.99 -6.75
C MET A 182 37.91 -7.17 -7.56
N LEU A 183 38.52 -6.09 -8.04
CA LEU A 183 39.70 -6.13 -8.91
C LEU A 183 41.02 -5.96 -8.15
N SER A 184 41.00 -5.35 -6.96
CA SER A 184 42.20 -5.19 -6.12
C SER A 184 42.51 -6.43 -5.26
N GLY A 185 41.58 -7.37 -5.13
CA GLY A 185 41.84 -8.69 -4.53
C GLY A 185 42.20 -8.66 -3.04
N VAL A 186 41.81 -7.62 -2.30
CA VAL A 186 41.92 -7.51 -0.83
C VAL A 186 40.54 -7.69 -0.19
#